data_AF-A0A7S0RWW0-F1
#
_entry.id   AF-A0A7S0RWW0-F1
#
_cell.length_a   1.000
_cell.length_b   1.000
_cell.length_c   1.000
_cell.angle_alpha   90.00
_cell.angle_beta   90.00
_cell.angle_gamma   90.00
#
_symmetry.space_group_name_H-M   'P 1'
#
loop_
_entity.id
_entity.type
_entity.pdbx_description
1 polymer ?
#
loop_
_entity_poly.entity_id
_entity_poly.type
_entity_poly.pdbx_seq_one_letter_code
_entity_poly.pdbx_strand_id
1 'polypeptide(L)'
;DKVAAFDAQDPLWRPPKGQDGTPNESAEDVLVRMRQALSICETQYYGEDVLLIGADADTLSILQAAVLGVDIRAHTRFALPPGGVRELALSTRSFDDRPRQLACPNPPSCR
;
A
#
# COMPACT_ATOMS: atom_id res chain seq x y z
N ASP A 1 -13.65 -5.32 -7.36
CA ASP A 1 -14.31 -4.50 -6.33
C ASP A 1 -14.50 -3.05 -6.74
N LYS A 2 -15.54 -2.39 -6.22
CA LYS A 2 -15.77 -0.94 -6.45
C LYS A 2 -14.70 -0.08 -5.77
N VAL A 3 -14.22 -0.49 -4.60
CA VAL A 3 -13.18 0.21 -3.82
C VAL A 3 -11.88 0.30 -4.60
N ALA A 4 -11.36 -0.83 -5.08
CA ALA A 4 -10.17 -0.89 -5.93
C ALA A 4 -10.23 0.01 -7.19
N ALA A 5 -11.43 0.22 -7.76
CA ALA A 5 -11.60 1.11 -8.91
C ALA A 5 -11.51 2.61 -8.54
N PHE A 6 -11.88 2.96 -7.31
CA PHE A 6 -11.69 4.32 -6.78
C PHE A 6 -10.25 4.53 -6.32
N ASP A 7 -9.62 3.54 -5.67
CA ASP A 7 -8.21 3.62 -5.25
C ASP A 7 -7.27 3.80 -6.46
N ALA A 8 -7.61 3.17 -7.59
CA ALA A 8 -6.89 3.35 -8.85
C ALA A 8 -7.02 4.75 -9.46
N GLN A 9 -7.98 5.55 -9.02
CA GLN A 9 -8.21 6.92 -9.49
C GLN A 9 -7.67 7.95 -8.51
N ASP A 10 -8.00 7.81 -7.23
CA ASP A 10 -7.66 8.77 -6.19
C ASP A 10 -7.23 8.01 -4.92
N PRO A 11 -5.93 7.98 -4.57
CA PRO A 11 -5.45 7.27 -3.39
C PRO A 11 -5.83 7.93 -2.07
N LEU A 12 -6.36 9.17 -2.12
CA LEU A 12 -6.90 9.90 -0.97
C LEU A 12 -8.40 9.68 -0.80
N TRP A 13 -9.05 8.99 -1.75
CA TRP A 13 -10.46 8.68 -1.64
C TRP A 13 -10.70 7.77 -0.44
N ARG A 14 -11.74 8.09 0.33
CA ARG A 14 -12.16 7.28 1.47
C ARG A 14 -13.51 6.64 1.18
N PRO A 15 -13.67 5.32 1.40
CA PRO A 15 -14.96 4.69 1.27
C PRO A 15 -15.95 5.24 2.30
N PRO A 16 -17.26 5.19 2.00
CA PRO A 16 -18.28 5.51 3.00
C PRO A 16 -18.15 4.57 4.19
N LYS A 17 -18.50 5.07 5.39
CA LYS A 17 -18.47 4.27 6.61
C LYS A 17 -19.33 3.02 6.46
N GLY A 18 -18.71 1.86 6.59
CA GLY A 18 -19.40 0.57 6.67
C GLY A 18 -20.09 0.39 8.02
N GLN A 19 -20.96 -0.63 8.10
CA GLN A 19 -21.57 -1.09 9.36
C GLN A 19 -20.85 -2.32 9.94
N ASP A 20 -19.88 -2.87 9.21
CA ASP A 20 -19.13 -4.09 9.51
C ASP A 20 -17.92 -3.87 10.42
N GLY A 21 -17.62 -2.61 10.76
CA GLY A 21 -16.46 -2.25 11.58
C GLY A 21 -15.16 -2.11 10.80
N THR A 22 -15.18 -2.28 9.46
CA THR A 22 -14.01 -2.06 8.61
C THR A 22 -13.65 -0.56 8.62
N PRO A 23 -12.41 -0.19 8.96
CA PRO A 23 -11.98 1.21 8.93
C PRO A 23 -12.19 1.83 7.55
N ASN A 24 -12.80 3.02 7.53
CA ASN A 24 -13.04 3.79 6.31
C ASN A 24 -11.78 4.59 5.89
N GLU A 25 -10.68 3.87 5.70
CA GLU A 25 -9.36 4.40 5.38
C GLU A 25 -9.17 4.56 3.86
N SER A 26 -8.38 5.55 3.46
CA SER A 26 -7.85 5.66 2.08
C SER A 26 -6.58 4.82 1.92
N ALA A 27 -6.17 4.57 0.67
CA ALA A 27 -4.91 3.90 0.39
C ALA A 27 -3.69 4.65 0.99
N GLU A 28 -3.72 5.98 1.02
CA GLU A 28 -2.68 6.79 1.65
C GLU A 28 -2.69 6.66 3.18
N ASP A 29 -3.87 6.60 3.82
CA ASP A 29 -3.96 6.39 5.26
C ASP A 29 -3.35 5.02 5.65
N VAL A 30 -3.65 3.99 4.85
CA VAL A 30 -3.06 2.65 5.02
C VAL A 30 -1.54 2.70 4.85
N LEU A 31 -1.03 3.43 3.86
CA LEU A 31 0.41 3.59 3.65
C LEU A 31 1.10 4.25 4.86
N VAL A 32 0.50 5.30 5.44
CA VAL A 32 1.04 5.96 6.64
C VAL A 32 1.17 4.95 7.79
N ARG A 33 0.14 4.13 8.02
CA ARG A 33 0.16 3.09 9.05
C ARG A 33 1.20 2.01 8.78
N MET A 34 1.35 1.57 7.52
CA MET A 34 2.39 0.59 7.15
C MET A 34 3.81 1.15 7.30
N ARG A 35 4.04 2.43 7.00
CA ARG A 35 5.32 3.10 7.25
C ARG A 35 5.66 3.15 8.74
N GLN A 36 4.68 3.45 9.58
CA GLN A 36 4.86 3.40 11.03
C GLN A 36 5.23 1.99 11.51
N ALA A 37 4.56 0.96 10.98
CA ALA A 37 4.90 -0.43 11.29
C ALA A 37 6.34 -0.79 10.87
N LEU A 38 6.78 -0.36 9.68
CA LEU A 38 8.18 -0.54 9.25
C LEU A 38 9.16 0.19 10.18
N SER A 39 8.89 1.44 10.55
CA SER A 39 9.75 2.19 11.47
C SER A 39 9.88 1.50 12.83
N ILE A 40 8.80 0.87 13.32
CA ILE A 40 8.82 0.04 14.53
C ILE A 40 9.71 -1.20 14.32
N CYS A 41 9.60 -1.88 13.17
CA CYS A 41 10.43 -3.04 12.88
C CYS A 41 11.92 -2.68 12.80
N GLU A 42 12.25 -1.59 12.10
CA GLU A 42 13.64 -1.09 11.96
C GLU A 42 14.27 -0.66 13.29
N THR A 43 13.46 -0.26 14.26
CA THR A 43 13.95 0.16 15.59
C THR A 43 14.05 -0.99 16.58
N GLN A 44 13.25 -2.05 16.41
CA GLN A 44 13.21 -3.19 17.34
C GLN A 44 14.09 -4.38 16.91
N TYR A 45 14.31 -4.55 15.61
CA TYR A 45 14.99 -5.70 15.04
C TYR A 45 16.21 -5.24 14.22
N TYR A 46 17.32 -5.96 14.34
CA TYR A 46 18.56 -5.73 13.62
C TYR A 46 19.16 -7.06 13.14
N GLY A 47 19.07 -7.30 11.83
CA GLY A 47 19.64 -8.48 11.19
C GLY A 47 18.79 -9.74 11.31
N GLU A 48 17.61 -9.67 11.93
CA GLU A 48 16.62 -10.76 11.90
C GLU A 48 15.66 -10.65 10.71
N ASP A 49 15.07 -11.80 10.35
CA ASP A 49 13.97 -11.87 9.39
C ASP A 49 12.64 -11.54 10.08
N VAL A 50 11.93 -10.53 9.57
CA VAL A 50 10.63 -10.09 10.10
C VAL A 50 9.50 -10.51 9.16
N LEU A 51 8.51 -11.21 9.69
CA LEU A 51 7.28 -11.58 8.96
C LEU A 51 6.17 -10.57 9.21
N LEU A 52 5.77 -9.83 8.16
CA LEU A 52 4.62 -8.94 8.20
C LEU A 52 3.36 -9.67 7.75
N ILE A 53 2.37 -9.76 8.64
CA ILE A 53 1.06 -10.37 8.34
C ILE A 53 0.02 -9.25 8.23
N GLY A 54 -0.43 -8.98 7.00
CA GLY A 54 -1.51 -8.03 6.74
C GLY A 54 -2.86 -8.58 7.16
N ALA A 55 -3.77 -7.70 7.58
CA ALA A 55 -5.16 -8.05 7.86
C ALA A 55 -5.94 -8.37 6.56
N ASP A 56 -5.52 -7.77 5.45
CA ASP A 56 -6.07 -7.93 4.11
C ASP A 56 -4.94 -7.94 3.06
N ALA A 57 -5.29 -8.20 1.80
CA ALA A 57 -4.33 -8.17 0.70
C ALA A 57 -3.89 -6.74 0.33
N ASP A 58 -4.73 -5.75 0.59
CA ASP A 58 -4.51 -4.36 0.16
C ASP A 58 -3.36 -3.73 0.94
N THR A 59 -3.33 -3.88 2.27
CA THR A 59 -2.25 -3.41 3.15
C THR A 59 -0.85 -3.83 2.67
N LEU A 60 -0.67 -5.12 2.35
CA LEU A 60 0.60 -5.64 1.85
C LEU A 60 0.92 -5.14 0.43
N SER A 61 -0.09 -5.03 -0.42
CA SER A 61 0.09 -4.58 -1.80
C SER A 61 0.44 -3.08 -1.90
N ILE A 62 -0.15 -2.25 -1.03
CA ILE A 62 0.15 -0.82 -0.90
C ILE A 62 1.58 -0.63 -0.39
N LEU A 63 1.97 -1.40 0.64
CA LEU A 63 3.35 -1.40 1.13
C LEU A 63 4.33 -1.77 0.01
N GLN A 64 4.04 -2.84 -0.75
CA GLN A 64 4.89 -3.29 -1.84
C GLN A 64 5.04 -2.21 -2.92
N ALA A 65 3.95 -1.53 -3.30
CA ALA A 65 4.00 -0.42 -4.25
C ALA A 65 4.90 0.72 -3.75
N ALA A 66 4.77 1.08 -2.48
CA ALA A 66 5.56 2.15 -1.88
C ALA A 66 7.06 1.80 -1.79
N VAL A 67 7.41 0.56 -1.40
CA VAL A 67 8.80 0.11 -1.33
C VAL A 67 9.46 0.05 -2.71
N LEU A 68 8.69 -0.29 -3.75
CA LEU A 68 9.17 -0.27 -5.13
C LEU A 68 9.25 1.13 -5.75
N GLY A 69 8.81 2.19 -5.05
CA GLY A 69 8.78 3.55 -5.59
C GLY A 69 7.81 3.71 -6.77
N VAL A 70 6.76 2.90 -6.83
CA VAL A 70 5.72 3.00 -7.85
C VAL A 70 4.50 3.71 -7.30
N ASP A 71 3.73 4.32 -8.20
CA ASP A 71 2.45 4.93 -7.88
C ASP A 71 1.50 3.94 -7.18
N ILE A 72 1.05 4.31 -5.98
CA ILE A 72 0.20 3.46 -5.14
C ILE A 72 -1.16 3.18 -5.75
N ARG A 73 -1.63 3.97 -6.73
CA ARG A 73 -2.85 3.67 -7.49
C ARG A 73 -2.78 2.33 -8.23
N ALA A 74 -1.58 1.80 -8.45
CA ALA A 74 -1.36 0.47 -9.01
C ALA A 74 -1.08 -0.62 -7.96
N HIS A 75 -1.33 -0.38 -6.67
CA HIS A 75 -1.06 -1.34 -5.61
C HIS A 75 -1.72 -2.71 -5.88
N THR A 76 -2.91 -2.73 -6.48
CA THR A 76 -3.66 -3.95 -6.83
C THR A 76 -2.88 -4.92 -7.73
N ARG A 77 -1.88 -4.44 -8.49
CA ARG A 77 -0.98 -5.29 -9.29
C ARG A 77 -0.05 -6.15 -8.42
N PHE A 78 0.12 -5.79 -7.15
CA PHE A 78 0.94 -6.48 -6.17
C PHE A 78 0.12 -7.24 -5.14
N ALA A 79 -1.20 -7.34 -5.32
CA ALA A 79 -2.07 -8.09 -4.43
C ALA A 79 -1.61 -9.56 -4.32
N LEU A 80 -1.57 -10.06 -3.09
CA LEU A 80 -1.27 -11.46 -2.80
C LEU A 80 -2.58 -12.26 -2.71
N PRO A 81 -2.63 -13.48 -3.26
CA PRO A 81 -3.74 -14.37 -2.98
C PRO A 81 -3.74 -14.77 -1.49
N PRO A 82 -4.86 -15.26 -0.94
CA PRO A 82 -4.90 -15.79 0.42
C PRO A 82 -3.82 -16.86 0.63
N GLY A 83 -3.03 -16.73 1.71
CA GLY A 83 -1.87 -17.59 1.99
C GLY A 83 -0.65 -17.32 1.10
N GLY A 84 -0.72 -16.32 0.22
CA GLY A 84 0.41 -15.87 -0.58
C GLY A 84 1.48 -15.21 0.29
N VAL A 85 2.73 -15.56 0.03
CA VAL A 85 3.91 -15.02 0.72
C VAL A 85 4.83 -14.41 -0.32
N ARG A 86 5.40 -13.25 -0.01
CA ARG A 86 6.39 -12.58 -0.86
C ARG A 86 7.48 -11.99 0.01
N GLU A 87 8.72 -12.23 -0.41
CA GLU A 87 9.88 -11.59 0.20
C GLU A 87 9.92 -10.11 -0.18
N LEU A 88 10.05 -9.25 0.83
CA LEU A 88 10.18 -7.82 0.62
C LEU A 88 11.66 -7.47 0.44
N ALA A 89 12.09 -7.37 -0.81
CA ALA A 89 13.45 -6.90 -1.11
C ALA A 89 13.55 -5.40 -0.87
N LEU A 90 14.14 -5.00 0.26
CA LEU A 90 14.47 -3.60 0.51
C LEU A 90 15.61 -3.17 -0.41
N SER A 91 15.37 -2.10 -1.18
CA SER A 91 16.38 -1.48 -2.01
C SER A 91 17.51 -0.94 -1.12
N THR A 92 18.76 -1.19 -1.49
CA THR A 92 19.93 -0.52 -0.88
C THR A 92 20.04 0.97 -1.29
N ARG A 93 19.23 1.40 -2.25
CA ARG A 93 19.11 2.81 -2.67
C ARG A 93 18.04 3.51 -1.84
N SER A 94 18.29 4.80 -1.57
CA SER A 94 17.34 5.69 -0.91
C SER A 94 15.98 5.70 -1.63
N PHE A 95 14.91 5.82 -0.83
CA PHE A 95 13.55 6.04 -1.29
C PHE A 95 13.47 7.19 -2.32
N ASP A 96 12.75 6.97 -3.42
CA ASP A 96 12.44 8.00 -4.41
C ASP A 96 11.23 8.81 -3.91
N ASP A 97 11.44 10.10 -3.63
CA ASP A 97 10.39 11.01 -3.17
C ASP A 97 9.39 11.38 -4.28
N ARG A 98 9.67 10.98 -5.53
CA ARG A 98 8.81 11.18 -6.70
C ARG A 98 8.55 9.84 -7.37
N PRO A 99 7.61 9.03 -6.85
CA PRO A 99 7.29 7.74 -7.45
C PRO A 99 6.90 7.92 -8.91
N ARG A 100 7.25 6.94 -9.74
CA ARG A 100 6.87 6.95 -11.17
C ARG A 100 5.35 7.03 -11.27
N GLN A 101 4.83 8.20 -11.62
CA GLN A 101 3.40 8.43 -11.76
C GLN A 101 2.85 7.66 -12.95
N LEU A 102 1.73 6.98 -12.73
CA LEU A 102 0.97 6.36 -13.82
C LEU A 102 0.12 7.41 -14.53
N ALA A 103 -0.07 7.19 -15.84
CA ALA A 103 -1.04 7.97 -16.61
C ALA A 103 -2.43 7.77 -16.00
N CYS A 104 -3.14 8.88 -15.77
CA CYS A 104 -4.49 8.85 -15.23
C CYS A 104 -5.41 8.03 -16.15
N PRO A 105 -6.02 6.93 -15.67
CA PRO A 105 -6.91 6.12 -16.49
C PRO A 105 -8.19 6.86 -16.94
N ASN A 106 -8.61 7.89 -16.21
CA ASN A 106 -9.81 8.69 -16.54
C ASN A 106 -9.63 10.19 -16.21
N PRO A 107 -8.98 10.99 -17.07
CA PRO A 107 -8.81 12.42 -16.81
C PRO A 107 -10.17 13.15 -16.91
N PRO A 108 -10.51 14.10 -16.01
CA PRO A 108 -9.70 14.68 -14.94
C PRO A 108 -9.97 14.08 -13.54
N SER A 109 -10.55 12.87 -13.45
CA SER A 109 -11.01 12.31 -12.17
C SER A 109 -9.88 11.75 -11.31
N CYS A 110 -8.68 11.52 -11.85
CA CYS A 110 -7.56 11.04 -11.04
C CYS A 110 -6.87 12.18 -10.29
N ARG A 111 -6.50 11.91 -9.04
CA ARG A 111 -5.62 12.75 -8.24
C ARG A 111 -4.32 12.01 -7.91
#